data_AF-A0A7W8AB00-F1
#
_entry.id   AF-A0A7W8AB00-F1
#
_cell.length_a   1.000
_cell.length_b   1.000
_cell.length_c   1.000
_cell.angle_alpha   90.00
_cell.angle_beta   90.00
_cell.angle_gamma   90.00
#
_symmetry.space_group_name_H-M   'P 1'
#
loop_
_entity.id
_entity.type
_entity.pdbx_description
1 polymer ?
#
loop_
_entity_poly.entity_id
_entity_poly.type
_entity_poly.pdbx_seq_one_letter_code
_entity_poly.pdbx_strand_id
1 'polypeptide(L)'
;MWHCTTLTARTDRPLADVEWAHVAVLLLDAAGIAPLGDVEACRWIALRHARDHIHLVATLARQDGRRPNLRGNYYRIRDTCDQIENELGLSPTQRVR
;
A
#
# COMPACT_ATOMS: atom_id res chain seq x y z
N MET A 1 8.59 -2.52 -13.13
CA MET A 1 7.51 -3.02 -12.26
C MET A 1 7.77 -2.47 -10.86
N TRP A 2 6.71 -2.15 -10.12
CA TRP A 2 6.79 -1.77 -8.71
C TRP A 2 6.21 -2.89 -7.87
N HIS A 3 6.85 -3.17 -6.74
CA HIS A 3 6.46 -4.20 -5.79
C HIS A 3 6.65 -3.67 -4.38
N CYS A 4 5.65 -3.86 -3.53
CA CYS A 4 5.69 -3.51 -2.12
C CYS A 4 5.09 -4.66 -1.32
N THR A 5 5.83 -5.12 -0.32
CA THR A 5 5.31 -6.07 0.67
C THR A 5 4.80 -5.27 1.85
N THR A 6 3.56 -5.53 2.24
CA THR A 6 2.90 -4.88 3.37
C THR A 6 2.50 -5.94 4.37
N LEU A 7 2.92 -5.78 5.62
CA LEU A 7 2.70 -6.74 6.69
C LEU A 7 2.30 -6.05 7.99
N THR A 8 1.57 -6.75 8.85
CA THR A 8 1.30 -6.35 10.24
C THR A 8 2.34 -6.95 11.19
N ALA A 9 2.44 -6.45 12.42
CA ALA A 9 3.30 -7.08 13.41
C ALA A 9 2.75 -8.46 13.79
N ARG A 10 3.64 -9.38 14.21
CA ARG A 10 3.23 -10.76 14.58
C ARG A 10 2.30 -10.81 15.80
N THR A 11 2.30 -9.76 16.62
CA THR A 11 1.45 -9.59 17.80
C THR A 11 0.10 -8.97 17.49
N ASP A 12 -0.08 -8.42 16.29
CA ASP A 12 -1.35 -7.82 15.90
C ASP A 12 -2.39 -8.89 15.63
N ARG A 13 -3.66 -8.50 15.77
CA ARG A 13 -4.76 -9.33 15.29
C ARG A 13 -4.65 -9.51 13.76
N PRO A 14 -5.14 -10.63 13.21
CA PRO A 14 -5.25 -10.79 11.78
C PRO A 14 -6.25 -9.79 11.20
N LEU A 15 -5.94 -9.28 10.01
CA LEU A 15 -6.88 -8.49 9.23
C LEU A 15 -7.76 -9.39 8.36
N ALA A 16 -9.03 -9.00 8.23
CA ALA A 16 -9.96 -9.54 7.26
C ALA A 16 -9.60 -9.07 5.84
N ASP A 17 -10.10 -9.76 4.81
CA ASP A 17 -9.77 -9.42 3.42
C ASP A 17 -10.26 -8.01 3.03
N VAL A 18 -11.36 -7.53 3.62
CA VAL A 18 -11.84 -6.15 3.41
C VAL A 18 -10.91 -5.10 4.02
N GLU A 19 -10.31 -5.38 5.17
CA GLU A 19 -9.32 -4.51 5.79
C GLU A 19 -8.04 -4.51 4.95
N TRP A 20 -7.58 -5.67 4.47
CA TRP A 20 -6.47 -5.74 3.54
C TRP A 20 -6.71 -5.00 2.23
N ALA A 21 -7.93 -5.08 1.67
CA ALA A 21 -8.31 -4.32 0.49
C ALA A 21 -8.25 -2.80 0.75
N HIS A 22 -8.73 -2.36 1.92
CA HIS A 22 -8.64 -0.97 2.34
C HIS A 22 -7.17 -0.49 2.45
N VAL A 23 -6.32 -1.27 3.14
CA VAL A 23 -4.88 -1.02 3.24
C VAL A 23 -4.23 -0.91 1.85
N ALA A 24 -4.52 -1.85 0.95
CA ALA A 24 -3.97 -1.84 -0.40
C ALA A 24 -4.29 -0.54 -1.16
N VAL A 25 -5.56 -0.11 -1.14
CA VAL A 25 -6.02 1.10 -1.82
C VAL A 25 -5.29 2.33 -1.29
N LEU A 26 -5.24 2.50 0.03
CA LEU A 26 -4.57 3.65 0.65
C LEU A 26 -3.07 3.69 0.34
N LEU A 27 -2.38 2.54 0.39
CA LEU A 27 -0.95 2.49 0.10
C LEU A 27 -0.64 2.74 -1.38
N LEU A 28 -1.50 2.33 -2.30
CA LEU A 28 -1.31 2.59 -3.73
C LEU A 28 -1.57 4.06 -4.11
N ASP A 29 -2.54 4.69 -3.45
CA ASP A 29 -2.78 6.14 -3.54
C ASP A 29 -1.57 6.91 -3.00
N ALA A 30 -1.15 6.59 -1.77
CA ALA A 30 0.02 7.19 -1.13
C ALA A 30 1.32 6.97 -1.92
N ALA A 31 1.46 5.82 -2.59
CA ALA A 31 2.59 5.54 -3.45
C ALA A 31 2.61 6.40 -4.75
N GLY A 32 1.46 6.93 -5.15
CA GLY A 32 1.25 7.56 -6.46
C GLY A 32 1.14 6.54 -7.61
N ILE A 33 0.86 5.27 -7.29
CA ILE A 33 0.69 4.19 -8.27
C ILE A 33 -0.73 4.20 -8.83
N ALA A 34 -1.72 4.27 -7.94
CA ALA A 34 -3.13 4.35 -8.29
C ALA A 34 -3.84 5.40 -7.44
N PRO A 35 -3.65 6.71 -7.75
CA PRO A 35 -4.34 7.76 -7.03
C PRO A 35 -5.86 7.59 -7.07
N LEU A 36 -6.55 7.91 -5.98
CA LEU A 36 -8.00 7.79 -5.89
C LEU A 36 -8.69 8.66 -6.96
N GLY A 37 -9.59 8.04 -7.72
CA GLY A 37 -10.33 8.70 -8.80
C GLY A 37 -9.57 8.80 -10.14
N ASP A 38 -8.29 8.42 -10.19
CA ASP A 38 -7.50 8.43 -11.43
C ASP A 38 -7.71 7.13 -12.21
N VAL A 39 -8.67 7.15 -13.14
CA VAL A 39 -8.99 6.00 -14.00
C VAL A 39 -7.87 5.65 -15.00
N GLU A 40 -6.92 6.56 -15.23
CA GLU A 40 -5.79 6.37 -16.13
C GLU A 40 -4.51 5.92 -15.41
N ALA A 41 -4.59 5.61 -14.12
CA ALA A 41 -3.44 5.24 -13.30
C ALA A 41 -2.82 3.87 -13.68
N CYS A 42 -1.77 3.47 -12.98
CA CYS A 42 -1.14 2.18 -13.24
C CYS A 42 -2.08 1.03 -12.90
N ARG A 43 -1.99 -0.06 -13.68
CA ARG A 43 -2.69 -1.31 -13.37
C ARG A 43 -1.94 -2.06 -12.28
N TRP A 44 -2.66 -2.59 -11.31
CA TRP A 44 -2.10 -3.20 -10.12
C TRP A 44 -2.93 -4.40 -9.64
N ILE A 45 -2.31 -5.22 -8.79
CA ILE A 45 -2.94 -6.31 -8.05
C ILE A 45 -2.48 -6.28 -6.59
N ALA A 46 -3.35 -6.71 -5.69
CA ALA A 46 -3.01 -7.07 -4.32
C ALA A 46 -3.17 -8.58 -4.16
N LEU A 47 -2.12 -9.25 -3.70
CA LEU A 47 -2.11 -10.69 -3.46
C LEU A 47 -1.95 -10.95 -1.97
N ARG A 48 -2.91 -11.63 -1.36
CA ARG A 48 -2.76 -12.16 0.00
C ARG A 48 -1.94 -13.44 -0.03
N HIS A 49 -0.69 -13.35 0.43
CA HIS A 49 0.20 -14.50 0.50
C HIS A 49 0.05 -15.27 1.81
N ALA A 50 -0.12 -14.55 2.92
CA ALA A 50 -0.30 -15.15 4.24
C ALA A 50 -1.29 -14.38 5.12
N ARG A 51 -1.44 -14.84 6.36
CA ARG A 51 -2.35 -14.26 7.35
C ARG A 51 -2.03 -12.79 7.64
N ASP A 52 -0.75 -12.47 7.71
CA ASP A 52 -0.19 -11.22 8.22
C ASP A 52 0.36 -10.30 7.12
N HIS A 53 0.35 -10.70 5.84
CA HIS A 53 0.89 -9.86 4.78
C HIS A 53 0.31 -10.08 3.38
N ILE A 54 0.41 -9.03 2.58
CA ILE A 54 0.04 -8.97 1.17
C ILE A 54 1.23 -8.45 0.33
N HIS A 55 1.21 -8.77 -0.96
CA HIS A 55 2.06 -8.15 -1.97
C HIS A 55 1.24 -7.24 -2.87
N LEU A 56 1.68 -6.00 -3.00
CA LEU A 56 1.18 -5.04 -3.97
C LEU A 56 2.12 -5.05 -5.17
N VAL A 57 1.60 -5.31 -6.37
CA VAL A 57 2.37 -5.33 -7.60
C VAL A 57 1.70 -4.42 -8.62
N ALA A 58 2.47 -3.56 -9.27
CA ALA A 58 1.96 -2.65 -10.28
C ALA A 58 2.87 -2.54 -11.51
N THR A 59 2.23 -2.30 -12.66
CA THR A 59 2.94 -1.81 -13.84
C THR A 59 3.44 -0.39 -13.57
N LEU A 60 4.55 0.00 -14.19
CA LEU A 60 5.03 1.40 -14.15
C LEU A 60 4.69 2.15 -15.44
N ALA A 61 3.63 1.69 -16.10
CA ALA A 61 3.03 2.31 -17.27
C ALA A 61 1.60 2.68 -16.89
N ARG A 62 1.31 3.98 -16.91
CA ARG A 62 -0.06 4.50 -16.78
C ARG A 62 -0.82 4.23 -18.08
N GLN A 63 -2.13 4.25 -18.01
CA GLN A 63 -2.98 4.05 -19.18
C GLN A 63 -2.93 5.22 -20.16
N ASP A 64 -2.68 6.43 -19.64
CA ASP A 64 -2.41 7.64 -20.44
C ASP A 64 -0.99 7.69 -21.07
N GLY A 65 -0.21 6.61 -20.96
CA GLY A 65 1.13 6.50 -21.53
C GLY A 65 2.24 7.16 -20.72
N ARG A 66 1.94 7.85 -19.61
CA ARG A 66 2.96 8.44 -18.73
C ARG A 66 3.52 7.41 -17.74
N ARG A 67 4.53 7.83 -16.98
CA ARG A 67 5.04 7.09 -15.81
C ARG A 67 4.42 7.66 -14.52
N PRO A 68 4.17 6.83 -13.49
CA PRO A 68 3.74 7.35 -12.20
C PRO A 68 4.88 8.16 -11.54
N ASN A 69 4.51 9.18 -10.76
CA ASN A 69 5.49 9.95 -10.00
C ASN A 69 5.77 9.28 -8.65
N LEU A 70 6.92 8.62 -8.55
CA LEU A 70 7.34 7.90 -7.35
C LEU A 70 8.25 8.72 -6.43
N ARG A 71 8.55 9.98 -6.78
CA ARG A 71 9.48 10.79 -5.99
C ARG A 71 8.92 10.97 -4.57
N GLY A 72 9.72 10.58 -3.57
CA GLY A 72 9.36 10.68 -2.16
C GLY A 72 8.17 9.80 -1.74
N ASN A 73 7.80 8.79 -2.54
CA ASN A 73 6.66 7.93 -2.20
C ASN A 73 6.84 7.18 -0.88
N TYR A 74 8.07 6.84 -0.50
CA TYR A 74 8.35 6.11 0.74
C TYR A 74 7.92 6.89 1.99
N TYR A 75 8.05 8.22 1.99
CA TYR A 75 7.59 9.05 3.11
C TYR A 75 6.07 9.04 3.19
N ARG A 76 5.39 9.25 2.06
CA ARG A 76 3.93 9.21 1.97
C ARG A 76 3.38 7.84 2.39
N ILE A 77 3.97 6.76 1.90
CA ILE A 77 3.63 5.38 2.30
C ILE A 77 3.80 5.20 3.80
N ARG A 78 4.91 5.69 4.39
CA ARG A 78 5.14 5.60 5.83
C ARG A 78 4.09 6.37 6.62
N ASP A 79 3.80 7.61 6.24
CA ASP A 79 2.76 8.42 6.90
C ASP A 79 1.38 7.75 6.82
N THR A 80 1.09 7.11 5.68
CA THR A 80 -0.15 6.33 5.51
C THR A 80 -0.16 5.03 6.33
N CYS A 81 0.97 4.34 6.49
CA CYS A 81 1.06 3.22 7.43
C CYS A 81 0.74 3.69 8.86
N ASP A 82 1.34 4.79 9.31
CA ASP A 82 1.07 5.34 10.65
C ASP A 82 -0.43 5.66 10.83
N GLN A 83 -1.10 6.19 9.80
CA GLN A 83 -2.54 6.46 9.83
C GLN A 83 -3.37 5.17 9.93
N ILE A 84 -3.09 4.20 9.07
CA ILE A 84 -3.77 2.89 9.03
C ILE A 84 -3.59 2.16 10.35
N GLU A 85 -2.39 2.16 10.91
CA GLU A 85 -2.08 1.50 12.18
C GLU A 85 -2.92 2.09 13.32
N ASN A 86 -3.02 3.42 13.38
CA ASN A 86 -3.87 4.09 14.36
C ASN A 86 -5.35 3.79 14.14
N GLU A 87 -5.83 3.80 12.90
CA GLU A 87 -7.22 3.52 12.56
C GLU A 87 -7.63 2.09 12.92
N LEU A 88 -6.77 1.10 12.63
CA LEU A 88 -7.07 -0.32 12.82
C LEU A 88 -6.64 -0.87 14.20
N GLY A 89 -5.99 -0.03 15.02
CA GLY A 89 -5.47 -0.42 16.33
C GLY A 89 -4.31 -1.41 16.27
N LEU A 90 -3.40 -1.22 15.30
CA LEU A 90 -2.24 -2.08 15.06
C LEU A 90 -0.97 -1.52 15.71
N SER A 91 0.03 -2.38 15.83
CA SER A 91 1.35 -2.01 16.34
C SER A 91 2.04 -1.02 15.40
N PRO A 92 2.65 0.07 15.92
CA PRO A 92 3.34 1.03 15.08
C PRO A 92 4.53 0.42 14.32
N THR A 93 4.68 0.76 13.04
CA THR A 93 5.88 0.38 12.26
C THR A 93 7.12 1.02 12.88
N GLN A 94 8.18 0.23 13.08
CA GLN A 94 9.43 0.74 13.64
C GLN A 94 10.04 1.82 12.74
N ARG A 95 10.31 2.97 13.34
CA ARG A 95 11.06 4.05 12.70
C ARG A 95 12.56 3.73 12.80
N VAL A 96 13.15 3.30 11.68
CA VAL A 96 14.61 3.22 11.56
C VAL A 96 15.15 4.64 11.71
N ARG A 97 16.01 4.84 12.71
CA ARG A 97 16.73 6.10 12.95
C ARG A 97 17.78 6.35 11.88
#